data_AF-A0A4Q3UPV8-F1
#
_entry.id   AF-A0A4Q3UPV8-F1
#
_cell.length_a   1.000
_cell.length_b   1.000
_cell.length_c   1.000
_cell.angle_alpha   90.00
_cell.angle_beta   90.00
_cell.angle_gamma   90.00
#
_symmetry.space_group_name_H-M   'P 1'
#
loop_
_entity.id
_entity.type
_entity.pdbx_description
1 polymer ?
#
loop_
_entity_poly.entity_id
_entity_poly.type
_entity_poly.pdbx_seq_one_letter_code
_entity_poly.pdbx_strand_id
1 'polypeptide(L)' 'MREALVAAREQGDVALDLNLDHLGTFLLQTISTVRLTAQAGASPEHIAAAAQMALRALR' A
#
# COMPACT_ATOMS: atom_id res chain seq x y z
N MET A 1 -4.36 -5.69 -11.07
CA MET A 1 -4.22 -5.32 -9.64
C MET A 1 -4.98 -6.28 -8.74
N ARG A 2 -6.27 -6.55 -8.99
CA ARG A 2 -7.08 -7.49 -8.19
C ARG A 2 -6.45 -8.90 -8.07
N GLU A 3 -5.98 -9.46 -9.17
CA GLU A 3 -5.31 -10.78 -9.20
C GLU A 3 -4.06 -10.83 -8.31
N ALA A 4 -3.25 -9.77 -8.30
CA ALA A 4 -2.08 -9.67 -7.44
C ALA A 4 -2.47 -9.64 -5.94
N LEU A 5 -3.58 -9.01 -5.59
CA LEU A 5 -4.07 -8.97 -4.21
C LEU A 5 -4.68 -10.31 -3.77
N VAL A 6 -5.30 -11.04 -4.70
CA VAL A 6 -5.74 -12.43 -4.45
C VAL A 6 -4.52 -13.30 -4.17
N ALA A 7 -3.49 -13.25 -5.02
CA ALA A 7 -2.26 -14.02 -4.83
C ALA A 7 -1.54 -13.67 -3.51
N ALA A 8 -1.46 -12.38 -3.16
CA ALA A 8 -0.85 -11.94 -1.89
C ALA A 8 -1.64 -12.46 -0.66
N ARG A 9 -2.96 -12.55 -0.75
CA ARG A 9 -3.79 -13.16 0.30
C ARG A 9 -3.55 -14.65 0.43
N GLU A 10 -3.47 -15.37 -0.68
CA GLU A 10 -3.17 -16.81 -0.68
C GLU A 10 -1.79 -17.11 -0.09
N GLN A 11 -0.84 -16.18 -0.25
CA GLN A 11 0.51 -16.25 0.33
C GLN A 11 0.58 -15.84 1.81
N GLY A 12 -0.51 -15.28 2.36
CA GLY A 12 -0.57 -14.80 3.74
C GLY A 12 0.03 -13.40 3.96
N ASP A 13 0.36 -12.67 2.89
CA ASP A 13 0.86 -11.29 2.97
C ASP A 13 -0.25 -10.28 3.27
N VAL A 14 -1.51 -10.66 3.07
CA VAL A 14 -2.71 -9.84 3.28
C VAL A 14 -3.68 -10.57 4.20
N ALA A 15 -4.17 -9.90 5.23
CA ALA A 15 -5.18 -10.45 6.14
C ALA A 15 -6.47 -10.90 5.40
N LEU A 16 -7.04 -12.01 5.85
CA LEU A 16 -8.17 -12.69 5.19
C LEU A 16 -9.48 -11.90 5.24
N ASP A 17 -9.65 -11.08 6.27
CA ASP A 17 -10.85 -10.28 6.56
C ASP A 17 -10.88 -8.93 5.83
N LEU A 18 -9.76 -8.52 5.23
CA LEU A 18 -9.72 -7.30 4.43
C LEU A 18 -10.58 -7.43 3.17
N ASN A 19 -11.26 -6.36 2.77
CA ASN A 19 -11.93 -6.29 1.47
C ASN A 19 -10.90 -5.96 0.38
N LEU A 20 -10.77 -6.82 -0.64
CA LEU A 20 -9.77 -6.66 -1.70
C LEU A 20 -9.97 -5.41 -2.56
N ASP A 21 -11.21 -4.98 -2.78
CA ASP A 21 -11.49 -3.81 -3.60
C ASP A 21 -11.13 -2.53 -2.83
N HIS A 22 -11.46 -2.47 -1.53
CA HIS A 22 -11.01 -1.39 -0.65
C HIS A 22 -9.48 -1.35 -0.52
N LEU A 23 -8.84 -2.51 -0.40
CA LEU A 23 -7.39 -2.63 -0.36
C LEU A 23 -6.73 -2.11 -1.64
N GLY A 24 -7.31 -2.41 -2.79
CA GLY A 24 -6.86 -1.87 -4.08
C GLY A 24 -6.90 -0.35 -4.11
N THR A 25 -8.01 0.26 -3.67
CA THR A 25 -8.13 1.72 -3.55
C THR A 25 -7.10 2.31 -2.59
N PHE A 26 -6.91 1.68 -1.42
CA PHE A 26 -5.92 2.11 -0.43
C PHE A 26 -4.50 2.12 -1.00
N LEU A 27 -4.11 1.07 -1.73
CA LEU A 27 -2.78 0.98 -2.34
C LEU A 27 -2.59 2.04 -3.43
N LEU A 28 -3.59 2.26 -4.29
CA LEU A 28 -3.54 3.31 -5.31
C LEU A 28 -3.41 4.70 -4.69
N GLN A 29 -4.19 4.98 -3.64
CA GLN A 29 -4.10 6.24 -2.90
C GLN A 29 -2.72 6.40 -2.25
N THR A 30 -2.18 5.34 -1.66
CA THR A 30 -0.85 5.35 -1.04
C THR A 30 0.23 5.66 -2.06
N ILE A 31 0.24 4.96 -3.21
CA ILE A 31 1.22 5.18 -4.29
C ILE A 31 1.11 6.62 -4.81
N SER A 32 -0.11 7.12 -5.01
CA SER A 32 -0.36 8.49 -5.47
C SER A 32 0.16 9.52 -4.47
N THR A 33 -0.08 9.29 -3.18
CA THR A 33 0.40 10.15 -2.09
C THR A 33 1.92 10.17 -2.03
N VAL A 34 2.58 9.01 -2.13
CA VAL A 34 4.04 8.90 -2.18
C VAL A 34 4.60 9.70 -3.35
N ARG A 35 4.02 9.56 -4.55
CA ARG A 35 4.46 10.31 -5.73
C ARG A 35 4.33 11.82 -5.56
N LEU A 36 3.19 12.29 -5.07
CA LEU A 36 2.96 13.73 -4.83
C LEU A 36 3.89 14.29 -3.76
N THR A 37 4.11 13.53 -2.69
CA THR A 37 4.98 13.94 -1.58
C THR A 37 6.45 13.98 -2.01
N ALA A 38 6.89 13.02 -2.84
CA ALA A 38 8.22 13.05 -3.44
C ALA A 38 8.39 14.24 -4.38
N GLN A 39 7.39 14.56 -5.21
CA GLN A 39 7.39 15.73 -6.08
C GLN A 39 7.44 17.05 -5.29
N ALA A 40 6.85 17.07 -4.08
CA ALA A 40 6.91 18.22 -3.17
C ALA A 40 8.26 18.35 -2.43
N GLY A 41 9.25 17.49 -2.72
CA GLY A 41 10.60 17.58 -2.15
C GLY A 41 10.79 16.84 -0.82
N ALA A 42 9.89 15.93 -0.46
CA ALA A 42 10.09 15.09 0.73
C ALA A 42 11.35 14.23 0.59
N SER A 43 12.07 14.09 1.71
CA SER A 43 13.29 13.28 1.74
C SER A 43 12.99 11.78 1.58
N PRO A 44 13.95 10.97 1.11
CA PRO A 44 13.79 9.53 0.95
C PRO A 44 13.33 8.82 2.23
N GLU A 45 13.76 9.28 3.41
CA GLU A 45 13.40 8.70 4.70
C GLU A 45 11.89 8.87 5.00
N HIS A 46 11.33 10.04 4.68
CA HIS A 46 9.89 10.29 4.85
C HIS A 46 9.05 9.44 3.90
N ILE A 47 9.52 9.25 2.66
CA ILE A 47 8.87 8.36 1.70
C ILE A 47 8.92 6.90 2.16
N ALA A 48 10.07 6.45 2.67
CA ALA A 48 10.23 5.10 3.21
C ALA A 48 9.31 4.87 4.43
N ALA A 49 9.16 5.86 5.31
CA ALA A 49 8.25 5.77 6.45
C ALA A 49 6.79 5.60 5.99
N ALA A 50 6.34 6.34 4.98
CA ALA A 50 4.99 6.20 4.42
C ALA A 50 4.74 4.78 3.86
N ALA A 51 5.72 4.19 3.17
CA ALA A 51 5.63 2.81 2.69
C ALA A 51 5.54 1.80 3.85
N GLN A 52 6.33 1.97 4.91
CA GLN A 52 6.25 1.10 6.09
C GLN A 52 4.89 1.18 6.79
N MET A 53 4.31 2.38 6.90
CA MET A 53 2.96 2.55 7.45
C MET A 53 1.92 1.81 6.61
N ALA A 54 2.02 1.91 5.28
CA ALA A 54 1.09 1.22 4.39
C ALA A 54 1.20 -0.30 4.49
N LEU A 55 2.41 -0.86 4.58
CA LEU A 55 2.62 -2.30 4.76
C LEU A 55 2.04 -2.83 6.08
N ARG A 56 2.07 -2.03 7.15
CA ARG A 56 1.44 -2.40 8.43
C ARG A 56 -0.08 -2.52 8.32
N ALA A 57 -0.72 -1.77 7.43
CA ALA A 57 -2.16 -1.84 7.20
C ALA A 57 -2.60 -3.07 6.38
N LEU A 58 -1.64 -3.84 5.84
CA LEU A 58 -1.93 -5.09 5.10
C LEU A 58 -1.95 -6.33 6.01
N ARG A 59 -1.38 -6.21 7.21
CA ARG A 59 -1.37 -7.24 8.26
C ARG A 59 -2.57 -7.10 9.18
#